data_AF-A0A535AIF5-F1
#
_entry.id   AF-A0A535AIF5-F1
#
_cell.length_a   1.000
_cell.length_b   1.000
_cell.length_c   1.000
_cell.angle_alpha   90.00
_cell.angle_beta   90.00
_cell.angle_gamma   90.00
#
_symmetry.space_group_name_H-M   'P 1'
#
loop_
_entity.id
_entity.type
_entity.pdbx_description
1 polymer ?
#
loop_
_entity_poly.entity_id
_entity_poly.type
_entity_poly.pdbx_seq_one_letter_code
_entity_poly.pdbx_strand_id
1 'polypeptide(L)'
;MRPRPTWTLLQPPEVRNEAYPRGYQLLPGAPVSDWRQVATFASEAACEESRQRRTGEAIDRARAAVGEDAKYDLDVRRAVNARCVAAPR
;
A
#
# COMPACT_ATOMS: atom_id res chain seq x y z
N MET A 1 -4.49 -0.91 -29.53
CA MET A 1 -4.81 0.04 -28.43
C MET A 1 -4.42 -0.60 -27.11
N ARG A 2 -3.64 0.08 -26.24
CA ARG A 2 -3.44 -0.42 -24.86
C ARG A 2 -4.73 -0.17 -24.06
N PRO A 3 -5.19 -1.12 -23.24
CA PRO A 3 -6.34 -0.88 -22.37
C PRO A 3 -6.05 0.32 -21.46
N ARG A 4 -7.02 1.23 -21.34
CA ARG A 4 -6.93 2.33 -20.38
C ARG A 4 -6.98 1.74 -18.96
N PRO A 5 -6.14 2.20 -18.04
CA PRO A 5 -6.26 1.78 -16.65
C PRO A 5 -7.61 2.23 -16.08
N THR A 6 -8.29 1.32 -15.42
CA THR A 6 -9.59 1.55 -14.76
C THR A 6 -9.49 1.40 -13.25
N TRP A 7 -8.34 0.95 -12.74
CA TRP A 7 -8.07 0.74 -11.32
C TRP A 7 -6.72 1.29 -10.92
N THR A 8 -6.63 1.82 -9.71
CA THR A 8 -5.42 2.41 -9.15
C THR A 8 -5.12 1.79 -7.79
N LEU A 9 -3.89 1.34 -7.60
CA LEU A 9 -3.37 0.95 -6.30
C LEU A 9 -2.87 2.20 -5.58
N LEU A 10 -3.49 2.50 -4.46
CA LEU A 10 -3.22 3.67 -3.62
C LEU A 10 -2.65 3.23 -2.27
N GLN A 11 -1.75 4.05 -1.72
CA GLN A 11 -1.25 3.90 -0.35
C GLN A 11 -1.72 5.07 0.52
N PRO A 12 -2.07 4.81 1.78
CA PRO A 12 -2.54 5.85 2.68
C PRO A 12 -1.42 6.85 2.95
N PRO A 13 -1.76 8.11 3.27
CA PRO A 13 -0.79 9.05 3.76
C PRO A 13 -0.25 8.60 5.11
N GLU A 14 0.92 9.14 5.44
CA GLU A 14 1.61 8.90 6.69
C GLU A 14 2.09 10.22 7.28
N VAL A 15 2.12 10.27 8.61
CA VAL A 15 2.63 11.42 9.36
C VAL A 15 3.68 10.96 10.34
N ARG A 16 4.69 11.81 10.56
CA ARG A 16 5.70 11.58 11.59
C ARG A 16 5.02 11.59 12.95
N ASN A 17 5.12 10.48 13.68
CA ASN A 17 4.59 10.31 15.01
C ASN A 17 5.45 9.31 15.77
N GLU A 18 6.25 9.80 16.71
CA GLU A 18 7.24 9.01 17.46
C GLU A 18 6.60 7.98 18.41
N ALA A 19 5.31 8.11 18.71
CA ALA A 19 4.57 7.12 19.48
C ALA A 19 4.22 5.85 18.68
N TYR A 20 4.41 5.86 17.35
CA TYR A 20 4.12 4.72 16.48
C TYR A 20 5.39 3.98 16.07
N PRO A 21 5.28 2.69 15.71
CA PRO A 21 6.42 1.93 15.25
C PRO A 21 7.13 2.63 14.09
N ARG A 22 8.47 2.65 14.16
CA ARG A 22 9.35 3.34 13.20
C ARG A 22 9.11 4.85 13.08
N GLY A 23 8.39 5.47 14.01
CA GLY A 23 8.16 6.91 14.06
C GLY A 23 7.12 7.43 13.07
N TYR A 24 6.27 6.55 12.51
CA TYR A 24 5.24 6.93 11.56
C TYR A 24 3.88 6.30 11.86
N GLN A 25 2.85 7.14 11.79
CA GLN A 25 1.46 6.73 11.82
C GLN A 25 0.90 6.75 10.40
N LEU A 26 0.28 5.64 9.98
CA LEU A 26 -0.51 5.60 8.74
C LEU A 26 -1.91 6.11 9.02
N LEU A 27 -2.48 6.79 8.03
CA LEU A 27 -3.83 7.37 8.10
C LEU A 27 -4.78 6.68 7.08
N PRO A 28 -5.15 5.39 7.28
CA PRO A 28 -6.05 4.67 6.38
C PRO A 28 -7.51 5.19 6.41
N GLY A 29 -7.83 6.13 7.30
CA GLY A 29 -9.09 6.87 7.33
C GLY A 29 -9.06 8.21 6.58
N ALA A 30 -7.90 8.63 6.05
CA ALA A 30 -7.82 9.87 5.27
C ALA A 30 -8.63 9.76 3.97
N PRO A 31 -9.15 10.87 3.44
CA PRO A 31 -9.80 10.91 2.12
C PRO A 31 -8.92 10.31 1.04
N VAL A 32 -9.51 9.53 0.12
CA VAL A 32 -8.77 8.85 -0.97
C VAL A 32 -8.01 9.84 -1.87
N SER A 33 -8.45 11.10 -1.96
CA SER A 33 -7.74 12.18 -2.66
C SER A 33 -6.34 12.45 -2.12
N ASP A 34 -6.10 12.14 -0.85
CA ASP A 34 -4.84 12.40 -0.15
C ASP A 34 -3.90 11.18 -0.21
N TRP A 35 -4.36 10.09 -0.84
CA TRP A 35 -3.60 8.85 -0.95
C TRP A 35 -2.64 8.92 -2.14
N ARG A 36 -1.47 8.29 -1.97
CA ARG A 36 -0.45 8.26 -3.01
C ARG A 36 -0.73 7.14 -4.01
N GLN A 37 -0.75 7.46 -5.30
CA GLN A 37 -0.75 6.48 -6.38
C GLN A 37 0.56 5.71 -6.47
N VAL A 38 0.45 4.38 -6.46
CA VAL A 38 1.57 3.44 -6.57
C VAL A 38 1.62 2.79 -7.96
N ALA A 39 0.47 2.40 -8.50
CA ALA A 39 0.37 1.74 -9.80
C ALA A 39 -1.06 1.80 -10.35
N THR A 40 -1.22 1.53 -11.64
CA THR A 40 -2.52 1.51 -12.34
C THR A 40 -2.70 0.20 -13.09
N PHE A 41 -3.95 -0.30 -13.14
CA PHE A 41 -4.31 -1.61 -13.67
C PHE A 41 -5.56 -1.53 -14.55
N ALA A 42 -5.70 -2.49 -15.46
CA ALA A 42 -6.84 -2.59 -16.36
C ALA A 42 -8.08 -3.25 -15.72
N SER A 43 -7.93 -3.90 -14.57
CA SER A 43 -9.01 -4.58 -13.85
C SER A 43 -8.78 -4.55 -12.35
N GLU A 44 -9.86 -4.75 -11.59
CA GLU A 44 -9.85 -4.90 -10.14
C GLU A 44 -8.97 -6.07 -9.72
N ALA A 45 -9.18 -7.23 -10.36
CA ALA A 45 -8.45 -8.45 -10.09
C ALA A 45 -6.93 -8.26 -10.26
N ALA A 46 -6.48 -7.60 -11.33
CA ALA A 46 -5.06 -7.32 -11.54
C ALA A 46 -4.49 -6.36 -10.48
N CYS A 47 -5.30 -5.40 -10.02
CA CYS A 47 -4.90 -4.52 -8.94
C CYS A 47 -4.75 -5.27 -7.61
N GLU A 48 -5.76 -6.07 -7.23
CA GLU A 48 -5.74 -6.84 -5.99
C GLU A 48 -4.64 -7.90 -5.99
N GLU A 49 -4.40 -8.60 -7.10
CA GLU A 49 -3.28 -9.52 -7.25
C GLU A 49 -1.95 -8.79 -7.02
N SER A 50 -1.76 -7.62 -7.64
CA SER A 50 -0.53 -6.84 -7.40
C SER A 50 -0.43 -6.34 -5.96
N ARG A 51 -1.54 -5.97 -5.32
CA ARG A 51 -1.56 -5.54 -3.91
C ARG A 51 -1.13 -6.68 -2.98
N GLN A 52 -1.69 -7.87 -3.18
CA GLN A 52 -1.35 -9.06 -2.40
C GLN A 52 0.11 -9.45 -2.59
N ARG A 53 0.58 -9.50 -3.85
CA ARG A 53 1.99 -9.81 -4.15
C ARG A 53 2.95 -8.81 -3.49
N ARG A 54 2.71 -7.51 -3.63
CA ARG A 54 3.54 -6.46 -3.01
C ARG A 54 3.55 -6.56 -1.48
N THR A 55 2.44 -6.97 -0.88
CA THR A 55 2.34 -7.19 0.57
C THR A 55 3.21 -8.37 0.99
N GLY A 56 3.11 -9.50 0.29
CA GLY A 56 3.98 -10.67 0.54
C GLY A 56 5.46 -10.31 0.40
N GLU A 57 5.84 -9.67 -0.71
CA GLU A 57 7.22 -9.24 -0.95
C GLU A 57 7.74 -8.26 0.13
N ALA A 58 6.90 -7.35 0.63
CA ALA A 58 7.28 -6.45 1.72
C ALA A 58 7.50 -7.22 3.03
N ILE A 59 6.62 -8.18 3.34
CA ILE A 59 6.73 -9.04 4.53
C ILE A 59 8.01 -9.87 4.46
N ASP A 60 8.30 -10.50 3.32
CA ASP A 60 9.49 -11.34 3.16
C ASP A 60 10.78 -10.53 3.30
N ARG A 61 10.85 -9.35 2.66
CA ARG A 61 11.98 -8.43 2.84
C ARG A 61 12.15 -7.98 4.29
N ALA A 62 11.05 -7.60 4.95
CA ALA A 62 11.10 -7.16 6.34
C ALA A 62 11.48 -8.30 7.30
N ARG A 63 10.98 -9.52 7.08
CA ARG A 63 11.37 -10.70 7.87
C ARG A 63 12.85 -11.02 7.71
N ALA A 64 13.37 -10.93 6.49
CA ALA A 64 14.81 -11.13 6.26
C ALA A 64 15.68 -10.07 6.95
N ALA A 65 15.19 -8.84 7.10
CA ALA A 65 15.94 -7.73 7.70
C ALA A 65 15.82 -7.66 9.24
N VAL A 66 14.62 -7.89 9.79
CA VAL A 66 14.30 -7.61 11.20
C VAL A 66 13.52 -8.74 11.90
N GLY A 67 13.36 -9.89 11.25
CA GLY A 67 12.71 -11.06 11.85
C GLY A 67 11.27 -10.81 12.29
N GLU A 68 10.97 -11.09 13.55
CA GLU A 68 9.61 -10.98 14.12
C GLU A 68 9.06 -9.55 14.15
N ASP A 69 9.95 -8.55 14.12
CA ASP A 69 9.58 -7.12 14.08
C ASP A 69 9.12 -6.65 12.70
N ALA A 70 9.07 -7.54 11.69
CA ALA A 70 8.60 -7.23 10.35
C ALA A 70 7.19 -6.60 10.32
N LYS A 71 6.32 -6.95 11.27
CA LYS A 71 4.97 -6.36 11.40
C LYS A 71 4.99 -4.85 11.70
N TYR A 72 6.09 -4.34 12.24
CA TYR A 72 6.29 -2.93 12.55
C TYR A 72 6.99 -2.17 11.43
N ASP A 73 7.51 -2.88 10.42
CA ASP A 73 8.14 -2.29 9.26
C ASP A 73 7.17 -1.37 8.51
N LEU A 74 7.65 -0.21 8.10
CA LEU A 74 6.81 0.81 7.49
C LEU A 74 6.30 0.36 6.12
N ASP A 75 7.12 -0.35 5.32
CA ASP A 75 6.72 -0.81 4.00
C ASP A 75 5.71 -1.94 4.08
N VAL A 76 5.83 -2.82 5.08
CA VAL A 76 4.79 -3.83 5.39
C VAL A 76 3.48 -3.14 5.72
N ARG A 77 3.50 -2.17 6.64
CA ARG A 77 2.30 -1.45 7.07
C ARG A 77 1.66 -0.68 5.90
N ARG A 78 2.46 -0.02 5.06
CA ARG A 78 1.99 0.67 3.84
C ARG A 78 1.34 -0.30 2.86
N ALA A 79 1.95 -1.46 2.63
CA ALA A 79 1.44 -2.45 1.69
C ALA A 79 0.10 -3.06 2.17
N VAL A 80 0.01 -3.43 3.46
CA VAL A 80 -1.22 -3.97 4.07
C VAL A 80 -2.39 -2.98 3.97
N ASN A 81 -2.13 -1.70 4.22
CA ASN A 81 -3.16 -0.65 4.19
C ASN A 81 -3.41 -0.05 2.79
N ALA A 82 -2.67 -0.50 1.76
CA ALA A 82 -2.94 -0.08 0.40
C ALA A 82 -4.35 -0.52 -0.04
N ARG A 83 -4.94 0.19 -1.01
CA ARG A 83 -6.28 -0.12 -1.54
C ARG A 83 -6.29 -0.03 -3.05
N CYS A 84 -7.08 -0.89 -3.69
CA CYS A 84 -7.44 -0.76 -5.08
C CYS A 84 -8.72 0.06 -5.20
N VAL A 85 -8.67 1.12 -5.98
CA VAL A 85 -9.81 2.04 -6.19
C VAL A 85 -10.05 2.18 -7.69
N ALA A 86 -11.32 2.15 -8.10
CA ALA A 86 -11.69 2.43 -9.48
C ALA A 86 -11.27 3.87 -9.84
N ALA A 87 -10.68 4.05 -11.03
CA ALA A 87 -10.35 5.37 -11.52
C ALA A 87 -11.63 6.22 -11.64
N PRO A 88 -11.59 7.52 -11.25
CA PRO A 88 -12.69 8.43 -11.54
C PRO A 88 -13.00 8.38 -13.04
N ARG A 89 -14.29 8.25 -13.37
CA ARG A 89 -14.76 8.24 -14.77
C ARG A 89 -14.64 9.62 -15.40
#